data_AF-A0A9E3L0D9-F1
#
_entry.id   AF-A0A9E3L0D9-F1
#
_cell.length_a   1.000
_cell.length_b   1.000
_cell.length_c   1.000
_cell.angle_alpha   90.00
_cell.angle_beta   90.00
_cell.angle_gamma   90.00
#
_symmetry.space_group_name_H-M   'P 1'
#
loop_
_entity.id
_entity.type
_entity.pdbx_description
1 polymer ?
#
loop_
_entity_poly.entity_id
_entity_poly.type
_entity_poly.pdbx_seq_one_letter_code
_entity_poly.pdbx_strand_id
1 'polypeptide(L)'
;MRQLTQLTPAETLILKSGDKAPLGDLLKVTLLDLLLKQVLVIEEIQRQASRREPVRTNKYVSVGKNFRNYVKKPHEWVFLSIFDKNRAIKILFRNLVCVGFQQAESEKDYQHSLVTSNYLKEAFSSTFFQKIMGRFSYSNKGLALRDVVMREIQEYESSLPEQIGRNSKLALETLRVIGGNIFLLKGLEFAIAKEIDKEIFKQLKKEIVVSGGCGSGCWSGYNDYSDSFDSSGSSGSGGGDGGCSGGSGCSGDSGCSGCSGCGGCGGD
;
A
#
# COMPACT_ATOMS: atom_id res chain seq x y z
N MET A 1 -9.33 17.14 -26.90
CA MET A 1 -8.42 16.71 -25.82
C MET A 1 -8.89 15.34 -25.35
N ARG A 2 -7.97 14.38 -25.16
CA ARG A 2 -8.31 13.04 -24.64
C ARG A 2 -8.62 13.13 -23.15
N GLN A 3 -9.68 12.47 -22.70
CA GLN A 3 -10.11 12.54 -21.30
C GLN A 3 -9.21 11.71 -20.39
N LEU A 4 -8.68 10.59 -20.89
CA LEU A 4 -7.81 9.68 -20.16
C LEU A 4 -6.56 10.38 -19.59
N THR A 5 -5.99 11.34 -20.31
CA THR A 5 -4.74 12.01 -19.89
C THR A 5 -4.94 12.97 -18.71
N GLN A 6 -6.18 13.29 -18.35
CA GLN A 6 -6.51 14.16 -17.20
C GLN A 6 -6.63 13.37 -15.89
N LEU A 7 -6.85 12.06 -15.98
CA LEU A 7 -7.08 11.18 -14.84
C LEU A 7 -5.78 10.48 -14.42
N THR A 8 -5.54 10.32 -13.11
CA THR A 8 -4.53 9.37 -12.63
C THR A 8 -4.98 7.93 -12.91
N PRO A 9 -4.06 6.96 -12.87
CA PRO A 9 -4.42 5.55 -13.00
C PRO A 9 -5.43 5.08 -11.95
N ALA A 10 -5.33 5.59 -10.71
CA ALA A 10 -6.29 5.26 -9.67
C ALA A 10 -7.67 5.90 -9.94
N GLU A 11 -7.70 7.15 -10.41
CA GLU A 11 -8.94 7.83 -10.82
C GLU A 11 -9.60 7.12 -12.03
N THR A 12 -8.82 6.66 -13.00
CA THR A 12 -9.32 5.87 -14.13
C THR A 12 -9.82 4.50 -13.69
N LEU A 13 -9.13 3.84 -12.75
CA LEU A 13 -9.52 2.53 -12.25
C LEU A 13 -10.82 2.59 -11.44
N ILE A 14 -11.00 3.61 -10.60
CA ILE A 14 -12.27 3.81 -9.87
C ILE A 14 -13.41 4.18 -10.83
N LEU A 15 -13.13 4.94 -11.90
CA LEU A 15 -14.12 5.25 -12.95
C LEU A 15 -14.52 4.01 -13.75
N LYS A 16 -13.62 3.04 -13.91
CA LYS A 16 -13.88 1.77 -14.61
C LYS A 16 -14.71 0.80 -13.77
N SER A 17 -14.31 0.61 -12.50
CA SER A 17 -14.82 -0.47 -11.66
C SER A 17 -15.84 -0.01 -10.61
N GLY A 18 -15.99 1.30 -10.39
CA GLY A 18 -16.90 1.87 -9.39
C GLY A 18 -16.50 1.46 -7.97
N ASP A 19 -17.50 1.25 -7.12
CA ASP A 19 -17.33 0.80 -5.72
C ASP A 19 -16.70 -0.60 -5.59
N LYS A 20 -16.56 -1.33 -6.70
CA LYS A 20 -15.92 -2.65 -6.76
C LYS A 20 -14.41 -2.61 -6.99
N ALA A 21 -13.80 -1.43 -7.10
CA ALA A 21 -12.35 -1.31 -7.29
C ALA A 21 -11.61 -1.71 -5.99
N PRO A 22 -10.84 -2.80 -5.98
CA PRO A 22 -10.22 -3.27 -4.74
C PRO A 22 -9.09 -2.31 -4.32
N LEU A 23 -8.98 -2.09 -3.01
CA LEU A 23 -7.97 -1.18 -2.42
C LEU A 23 -6.56 -1.47 -2.93
N GLY A 24 -6.19 -2.76 -3.01
CA GLY A 24 -4.86 -3.15 -3.45
C GLY A 24 -4.52 -2.72 -4.88
N ASP A 25 -5.46 -2.86 -5.81
CA ASP A 25 -5.22 -2.42 -7.18
C ASP A 25 -5.12 -0.89 -7.25
N LEU A 26 -5.95 -0.17 -6.50
CA LEU A 26 -5.91 1.29 -6.41
C LEU A 26 -4.57 1.80 -5.86
N LEU A 27 -4.08 1.21 -4.76
CA LEU A 27 -2.79 1.55 -4.16
C LEU A 27 -1.63 1.20 -5.10
N LYS A 28 -1.70 0.04 -5.76
CA LYS A 28 -0.70 -0.39 -6.74
C LYS A 28 -0.55 0.62 -7.87
N VAL A 29 -1.64 0.97 -8.54
CA VAL A 29 -1.56 1.90 -9.68
C VAL A 29 -1.19 3.31 -9.24
N THR A 30 -1.52 3.70 -8.00
CA THR A 30 -1.06 4.96 -7.40
C THR A 30 0.46 4.97 -7.22
N LEU A 31 1.03 3.93 -6.60
CA LEU A 31 2.48 3.82 -6.39
C LEU A 31 3.25 3.76 -7.71
N LEU A 32 2.75 3.00 -8.69
CA LEU A 32 3.35 2.91 -10.01
C LEU A 32 3.36 4.27 -10.72
N ASP A 33 2.28 5.04 -10.63
CA ASP A 33 2.21 6.39 -11.20
C ASP A 33 3.22 7.35 -10.55
N LEU A 34 3.35 7.31 -9.22
CA LEU A 34 4.34 8.12 -8.48
C LEU A 34 5.78 7.77 -8.87
N LEU A 35 6.07 6.49 -9.11
CA LEU A 35 7.37 6.02 -9.60
C LEU A 35 7.62 6.46 -11.05
N LEU A 36 6.63 6.31 -11.94
CA LEU A 36 6.73 6.73 -13.34
C LEU A 36 6.99 8.22 -13.46
N LYS A 37 6.29 9.03 -12.65
CA LYS A 37 6.45 10.48 -12.57
C LYS A 37 7.75 10.91 -11.88
N GLN A 38 8.57 9.98 -11.38
CA GLN A 38 9.80 10.25 -10.63
C GLN A 38 9.56 11.19 -9.43
N VAL A 39 8.38 11.09 -8.82
CA VAL A 39 8.06 11.68 -7.51
C VAL A 39 8.70 10.84 -6.42
N LEU A 40 8.64 9.51 -6.59
CA LEU A 40 9.40 8.54 -5.81
C LEU A 40 10.37 7.81 -6.74
N VAL A 41 11.47 7.30 -6.18
CA VAL A 41 12.43 6.46 -6.92
C VAL A 41 12.80 5.23 -6.10
N ILE A 42 13.11 4.13 -6.78
CA ILE A 42 13.62 2.91 -6.15
C ILE A 42 15.13 2.86 -6.34
N GLU A 43 15.84 2.68 -5.24
CA GLU A 43 17.28 2.50 -5.19
C GLU A 43 17.60 1.09 -4.68
N GLU A 44 18.49 0.38 -5.37
CA GLU A 44 19.01 -0.90 -4.91
C GLU A 44 20.27 -0.68 -4.09
N ILE A 45 20.23 -1.12 -2.83
CA ILE A 45 21.35 -0.97 -1.89
C ILE A 45 21.78 -2.36 -1.45
N GLN A 46 23.04 -2.69 -1.74
CA GLN A 46 23.69 -3.88 -1.22
C GLN A 46 24.02 -3.68 0.26
N ARG A 47 23.60 -4.61 1.10
CA ARG A 47 23.93 -4.64 2.53
C ARG A 47 24.48 -6.00 2.91
N GLN A 48 25.51 -5.99 3.73
CA GLN A 48 26.07 -7.16 4.37
C GLN A 48 26.05 -6.90 5.87
N ALA A 49 25.29 -7.68 6.63
CA ALA A 49 25.14 -7.44 8.08
C ALA A 49 26.41 -7.82 8.85
N SER A 50 27.17 -8.80 8.36
CA SER A 50 28.44 -9.25 8.92
C SER A 50 29.31 -9.84 7.82
N ARG A 51 30.64 -9.82 7.98
CA ARG A 51 31.61 -10.40 7.01
C ARG A 51 31.33 -11.87 6.64
N ARG A 52 30.63 -12.61 7.51
CA ARG A 52 30.27 -14.02 7.30
C ARG A 52 28.92 -14.23 6.59
N GLU A 53 28.12 -13.18 6.47
CA GLU A 53 26.81 -13.25 5.82
C GLU A 53 26.88 -12.90 4.34
N PRO A 54 25.99 -13.47 3.50
CA PRO A 54 25.90 -13.11 2.10
C PRO A 54 25.44 -11.65 1.94
N VAL A 55 25.96 -10.97 0.92
CA VAL A 55 25.48 -9.65 0.51
C VAL A 55 24.04 -9.78 0.04
N ARG A 56 23.15 -8.97 0.62
CA ARG A 56 21.73 -8.88 0.25
C ARG A 56 21.46 -7.56 -0.45
N THR A 57 20.89 -7.61 -1.64
CA THR A 57 20.37 -6.43 -2.33
C THR A 57 18.97 -6.11 -1.81
N ASN A 58 18.81 -4.93 -1.23
CA ASN A 58 17.52 -4.45 -0.74
C ASN A 58 17.07 -3.23 -1.56
N LYS A 59 15.79 -3.21 -1.91
CA LYS A 59 15.17 -2.06 -2.57
C LYS A 59 14.67 -1.06 -1.53
N TYR A 60 15.10 0.19 -1.67
CA TYR A 60 14.63 1.32 -0.89
C TYR A 60 13.89 2.30 -1.79
N VAL A 61 12.90 2.97 -1.23
CA VAL A 61 12.20 4.08 -1.85
C VAL A 61 12.64 5.37 -1.18
N SER A 62 12.99 6.34 -2.02
CA SER A 62 13.41 7.69 -1.63
C SER A 62 12.66 8.74 -2.46
N VAL A 63 12.84 9.99 -2.07
CA VAL A 63 12.32 11.14 -2.81
C VAL A 63 12.96 11.23 -4.20
N GLY A 64 12.13 11.31 -5.24
CA GLY A 64 12.56 11.48 -6.62
C GLY A 64 12.77 12.95 -7.01
N LYS A 65 13.35 13.16 -8.19
CA LYS A 65 13.73 14.50 -8.69
C LYS A 65 12.54 15.46 -8.84
N ASN A 66 11.33 14.93 -9.08
CA ASN A 66 10.14 15.75 -9.31
C ASN A 66 9.36 16.06 -8.03
N PHE A 67 9.68 15.42 -6.90
CA PHE A 67 8.89 15.53 -5.67
C PHE A 67 8.69 16.96 -5.17
N ARG A 68 9.74 17.80 -5.22
CA ARG A 68 9.71 19.16 -4.67
C ARG A 68 8.66 20.04 -5.35
N ASN A 69 8.46 19.86 -6.65
CA ASN A 69 7.57 20.68 -7.47
C ASN A 69 6.25 19.96 -7.78
N TYR A 70 6.06 18.75 -7.24
CA TYR A 70 4.90 17.93 -7.51
C TYR A 70 3.70 18.38 -6.68
N VAL A 71 2.58 18.64 -7.35
CA VAL A 71 1.30 18.93 -6.70
C VAL A 71 0.63 17.61 -6.35
N LYS A 72 0.71 17.24 -5.07
CA LYS A 72 0.17 15.99 -4.55
C LYS A 72 -1.36 15.99 -4.61
N LYS A 73 -1.95 14.87 -5.04
CA LYS A 73 -3.38 14.63 -4.97
C LYS A 73 -3.78 14.01 -3.62
N PRO A 74 -5.04 14.15 -3.16
CA PRO A 74 -5.50 13.60 -1.88
C PRO A 74 -5.17 12.11 -1.68
N HIS A 75 -5.49 11.27 -2.67
CA HIS A 75 -5.25 9.82 -2.61
C HIS A 75 -3.76 9.43 -2.62
N GLU A 76 -2.86 10.30 -3.08
CA GLU A 76 -1.42 10.00 -3.13
C GLU A 76 -0.74 10.17 -1.76
N TRP A 77 -1.40 10.83 -0.80
CA TRP A 77 -0.85 11.11 0.53
C TRP A 77 -0.44 9.85 1.29
N VAL A 78 -1.12 8.73 1.07
CA VAL A 78 -0.82 7.44 1.71
C VAL A 78 0.63 6.98 1.51
N PHE A 79 1.28 7.41 0.42
CA PHE A 79 2.69 7.14 0.14
C PHE A 79 3.61 8.34 0.37
N LEU A 80 3.09 9.55 0.22
CA LEU A 80 3.92 10.76 0.21
C LEU A 80 4.10 11.40 1.59
N SER A 81 3.19 11.13 2.54
CA SER A 81 3.17 11.75 3.87
C SER A 81 4.47 11.59 4.66
N ILE A 82 5.14 10.43 4.54
CA ILE A 82 6.38 10.15 5.27
C ILE A 82 7.53 11.02 4.78
N PHE A 83 7.59 11.26 3.47
CA PHE A 83 8.66 12.03 2.85
C PHE A 83 8.50 13.55 3.05
N ASP A 84 7.28 14.01 3.36
CA ASP A 84 7.06 15.41 3.72
C ASP A 84 7.65 15.77 5.09
N LYS A 85 7.68 14.81 6.03
CA LYS A 85 8.32 14.99 7.35
C LYS A 85 9.84 14.91 7.26
N ASN A 86 10.37 13.99 6.47
CA ASN A 86 11.80 13.84 6.25
C ASN A 86 12.10 13.42 4.82
N ARG A 87 12.57 14.37 4.00
CA ARG A 87 12.87 14.13 2.58
C ARG A 87 14.10 13.27 2.33
N ALA A 88 14.98 13.11 3.32
CA ALA A 88 16.19 12.31 3.21
C ALA A 88 15.97 10.83 3.58
N ILE A 89 14.79 10.48 4.09
CA ILE A 89 14.49 9.12 4.51
C ILE A 89 14.52 8.15 3.32
N LYS A 90 15.09 6.97 3.56
CA LYS A 90 15.02 5.83 2.64
C LYS A 90 14.25 4.71 3.32
N ILE A 91 13.14 4.31 2.73
CA ILE A 91 12.23 3.32 3.32
C ILE A 91 12.35 2.04 2.50
N LEU A 92 12.48 0.87 3.14
CA LEU A 92 12.43 -0.40 2.41
C LEU A 92 11.16 -0.46 1.56
N PHE A 93 11.28 -0.86 0.30
CA PHE A 93 10.17 -0.88 -0.65
C PHE A 93 8.94 -1.62 -0.10
N ARG A 94 9.15 -2.82 0.46
CA ARG A 94 8.09 -3.60 1.11
C ARG A 94 7.41 -2.83 2.24
N ASN A 95 8.17 -2.07 3.04
CA ASN A 95 7.64 -1.32 4.17
C ASN A 95 6.82 -0.12 3.67
N LEU A 96 7.21 0.52 2.56
CA LEU A 96 6.40 1.59 1.97
C LEU A 96 5.05 1.04 1.46
N VAL A 97 5.03 -0.14 0.86
CA VAL A 97 3.77 -0.80 0.48
C VAL A 97 2.91 -1.06 1.72
N CYS A 98 3.49 -1.58 2.81
CA CYS A 98 2.76 -1.76 4.08
C CYS A 98 2.18 -0.43 4.60
N VAL A 99 2.98 0.63 4.60
CA VAL A 99 2.55 1.97 5.03
C VAL A 99 1.37 2.44 4.21
N GLY A 100 1.41 2.30 2.88
CA GLY A 100 0.31 2.73 2.02
C GLY A 100 -1.00 2.02 2.35
N PHE A 101 -0.95 0.72 2.69
CA PHE A 101 -2.12 -0.03 3.17
C PHE A 101 -2.63 0.51 4.49
N GLN A 102 -1.76 0.69 5.47
CA GLN A 102 -2.14 1.17 6.80
C GLN A 102 -2.68 2.61 6.77
N GLN A 103 -2.11 3.48 5.94
CA GLN A 103 -2.54 4.87 5.80
C GLN A 103 -3.80 5.03 4.95
N ALA A 104 -4.18 4.02 4.17
CA ALA A 104 -5.46 4.05 3.45
C ALA A 104 -6.67 3.93 4.40
N GLU A 105 -6.45 3.48 5.65
CA GLU A 105 -7.45 3.23 6.70
C GLU A 105 -8.47 2.16 6.32
N SER A 106 -9.27 2.40 5.28
CA SER A 106 -10.19 1.44 4.69
C SER A 106 -10.31 1.61 3.18
N GLU A 107 -10.80 0.57 2.49
CA GLU A 107 -11.10 0.64 1.06
C GLU A 107 -12.06 1.81 0.75
N LYS A 108 -13.07 2.03 1.61
CA LYS A 108 -14.06 3.08 1.41
C LYS A 108 -13.47 4.48 1.56
N ASP A 109 -12.62 4.69 2.54
CA ASP A 109 -11.99 6.00 2.78
C ASP A 109 -11.05 6.35 1.63
N TYR A 110 -10.27 5.37 1.16
CA TYR A 110 -9.42 5.55 -0.01
C TYR A 110 -10.23 5.84 -1.28
N GLN A 111 -11.28 5.06 -1.56
CA GLN A 111 -12.18 5.30 -2.69
C GLN A 111 -12.84 6.70 -2.59
N HIS A 112 -13.25 7.11 -1.39
CA HIS A 112 -13.83 8.44 -1.16
C HIS A 112 -12.83 9.56 -1.52
N SER A 113 -11.55 9.41 -1.18
CA SER A 113 -10.50 10.37 -1.54
C SER A 113 -10.29 10.50 -3.06
N LEU A 114 -10.61 9.45 -3.83
CA LEU A 114 -10.55 9.45 -5.29
C LEU A 114 -11.77 10.11 -5.92
N VAL A 115 -12.98 9.73 -5.50
CA VAL A 115 -14.22 10.25 -6.11
C VAL A 115 -14.48 11.73 -5.79
N THR A 116 -13.85 12.25 -4.74
CA THR A 116 -13.88 13.68 -4.39
C THR A 116 -12.82 14.52 -5.10
N SER A 117 -11.95 13.90 -5.92
CA SER A 117 -10.97 14.61 -6.74
C SER A 117 -11.64 15.58 -7.72
N ASN A 118 -10.92 16.65 -8.10
CA ASN A 118 -11.45 17.71 -8.95
C ASN A 118 -12.01 17.21 -10.29
N TYR A 119 -11.43 16.14 -10.86
CA TYR A 119 -11.87 15.57 -12.13
C TYR A 119 -13.04 14.58 -11.98
N LEU A 120 -13.22 13.96 -10.82
CA LEU A 120 -14.25 12.93 -10.60
C LEU A 120 -15.44 13.38 -9.76
N LYS A 121 -15.36 14.55 -9.10
CA LYS A 121 -16.43 15.05 -8.21
C LYS A 121 -17.81 15.16 -8.86
N GLU A 122 -17.86 15.36 -10.18
CA GLU A 122 -19.12 15.40 -10.95
C GLU A 122 -19.46 14.05 -11.59
N ALA A 123 -18.49 13.14 -11.68
CA ALA A 123 -18.67 11.80 -12.23
C ALA A 123 -19.41 10.89 -11.24
N PHE A 124 -19.27 11.15 -9.94
CA PHE A 124 -19.92 10.38 -8.89
C PHE A 124 -20.90 11.23 -8.09
N SER A 125 -21.97 10.59 -7.63
CA SER A 125 -22.95 11.16 -6.73
C SER A 125 -23.23 10.18 -5.60
N SER A 126 -23.57 10.71 -4.43
CA SER A 126 -23.96 9.92 -3.28
C SER A 126 -25.14 10.56 -2.58
N THR A 127 -26.17 9.76 -2.31
CA THR A 127 -27.27 10.17 -1.43
C THR A 127 -26.79 10.23 0.02
N PHE A 128 -27.59 10.84 0.91
CA PHE A 128 -27.25 10.95 2.33
C PHE A 128 -26.93 9.59 2.98
N PHE A 129 -27.77 8.57 2.75
CA PHE A 129 -27.53 7.22 3.26
C PHE A 129 -26.31 6.53 2.61
N GLN A 130 -26.05 6.79 1.33
CA GLN A 130 -24.87 6.26 0.66
C GLN A 130 -23.58 6.86 1.25
N LYS A 131 -23.56 8.16 1.57
CA LYS A 131 -22.43 8.80 2.25
C LYS A 131 -22.11 8.14 3.59
N ILE A 132 -23.14 7.84 4.39
CA ILE A 132 -22.98 7.14 5.68
C ILE A 132 -22.40 5.74 5.48
N MET A 133 -22.79 5.03 4.43
CA MET A 133 -22.29 3.69 4.13
C MET A 133 -20.95 3.67 3.37
N GLY A 134 -20.40 4.83 3.02
CA GLY A 134 -19.22 4.98 2.16
C GLY A 134 -19.45 4.47 0.73
N ARG A 135 -20.68 4.55 0.23
CA ARG A 135 -21.08 4.15 -1.12
C ARG A 135 -21.27 5.36 -2.02
N PHE A 136 -21.15 5.13 -3.33
CA PHE A 136 -21.40 6.14 -4.36
C PHE A 136 -21.95 5.46 -5.61
N SER A 137 -22.50 6.26 -6.52
CA SER A 137 -23.01 5.80 -7.81
C SER A 137 -22.62 6.78 -8.90
N TYR A 138 -22.53 6.30 -10.14
CA TYR A 138 -22.26 7.19 -11.26
C TYR A 138 -23.39 8.20 -11.44
N SER A 139 -23.02 9.44 -11.74
CA SER A 139 -23.95 10.40 -12.33
C SER A 139 -24.09 10.13 -13.84
N ASN A 140 -25.05 10.77 -14.51
CA ASN A 140 -25.13 10.73 -15.97
C ASN A 140 -23.84 11.25 -16.63
N LYS A 141 -23.21 12.28 -16.06
CA LYS A 141 -21.90 12.78 -16.52
C LYS A 141 -20.80 11.74 -16.30
N GLY A 142 -20.84 11.01 -15.20
CA GLY A 142 -19.88 9.94 -14.90
C GLY A 142 -19.99 8.76 -15.85
N LEU A 143 -21.21 8.34 -16.19
CA LEU A 143 -21.43 7.30 -17.20
C LEU A 143 -20.87 7.73 -18.56
N ALA A 144 -21.19 8.96 -19.00
CA ALA A 144 -20.65 9.50 -20.25
C ALA A 144 -19.12 9.60 -20.24
N LEU A 145 -18.53 10.08 -19.14
CA LEU A 145 -17.08 10.17 -18.98
C LEU A 145 -16.44 8.78 -19.02
N ARG A 146 -17.00 7.81 -18.29
CA ARG A 146 -16.55 6.42 -18.29
C ARG A 146 -16.56 5.84 -19.70
N ASP A 147 -17.64 6.01 -20.45
CA ASP A 147 -17.74 5.45 -21.80
C ASP A 147 -16.70 6.04 -22.75
N VAL A 148 -16.43 7.35 -22.65
CA VAL A 148 -15.36 8.00 -23.41
C VAL A 148 -13.99 7.46 -23.03
N VAL A 149 -13.67 7.41 -21.73
CA VAL A 149 -12.36 6.96 -21.23
C VAL A 149 -12.13 5.48 -21.55
N MET A 150 -13.15 4.61 -21.41
CA MET A 150 -13.03 3.19 -21.75
C MET A 150 -12.83 2.97 -23.25
N ARG A 151 -13.45 3.79 -24.11
CA ARG A 151 -13.19 3.77 -25.56
C ARG A 151 -11.75 4.17 -25.87
N GLU A 152 -11.26 5.24 -25.26
CA GLU A 152 -9.86 5.68 -25.42
C GLU A 152 -8.88 4.57 -24.99
N ILE A 153 -9.14 3.88 -23.87
CA ILE A 153 -8.33 2.72 -23.44
C ILE A 153 -8.35 1.62 -24.48
N GLN A 154 -9.51 1.25 -25.00
CA GLN A 154 -9.65 0.17 -25.98
C GLN A 154 -8.92 0.47 -27.30
N GLU A 155 -8.95 1.73 -27.75
CA GLU A 155 -8.18 2.19 -28.91
C GLU A 155 -6.67 1.99 -28.70
N TYR A 156 -6.16 2.30 -27.50
CA TYR A 156 -4.75 2.09 -27.17
C TYR A 156 -4.40 0.61 -27.05
N GLU A 157 -5.23 -0.20 -26.40
CA GLU A 157 -5.01 -1.65 -26.28
C GLU A 157 -4.95 -2.33 -27.65
N SER A 158 -5.72 -1.84 -28.62
CA SER A 158 -5.77 -2.41 -29.97
C SER A 158 -4.62 -1.92 -30.86
N SER A 159 -4.18 -0.66 -30.70
CA SER A 159 -3.15 -0.06 -31.58
C SER A 159 -1.72 -0.25 -31.08
N LEU A 160 -1.47 -0.33 -29.76
CA LEU A 160 -0.13 -0.40 -29.20
C LEU A 160 0.66 -1.67 -29.58
N PRO A 161 0.08 -2.88 -29.59
CA PRO A 161 0.83 -4.08 -29.97
C PRO A 161 1.42 -3.99 -31.38
N GLU A 162 0.65 -3.47 -32.35
CA GLU A 162 1.14 -3.24 -33.71
C GLU A 162 2.20 -2.14 -33.77
N GLN A 163 2.01 -1.05 -33.02
CA GLN A 163 2.98 0.05 -32.96
C GLN A 163 4.32 -0.39 -32.36
N ILE A 164 4.30 -1.21 -31.31
CA ILE A 164 5.53 -1.74 -30.69
C ILE A 164 6.31 -2.60 -31.71
N GLY A 165 5.61 -3.43 -32.48
CA GLY A 165 6.23 -4.30 -33.48
C GLY A 165 6.76 -3.58 -34.72
N ARG A 166 6.12 -2.48 -35.15
CA ARG A 166 6.46 -1.76 -36.40
C ARG A 166 7.26 -0.48 -36.20
N ASN A 167 6.98 0.30 -35.16
CA ASN A 167 7.58 1.63 -34.95
C ASN A 167 7.70 1.97 -33.46
N SER A 168 8.83 1.57 -32.87
CA SER A 168 9.14 1.77 -31.45
C SER A 168 9.09 3.24 -31.01
N LYS A 169 9.40 4.20 -31.90
CA LYS A 169 9.37 5.63 -31.59
C LYS A 169 7.94 6.14 -31.40
N LEU A 170 7.03 5.77 -32.30
CA LEU A 170 5.60 6.11 -32.18
C LEU A 170 4.98 5.46 -30.95
N ALA A 171 5.32 4.19 -30.66
CA ALA A 171 4.85 3.51 -29.46
C ALA A 171 5.30 4.24 -28.18
N LEU A 172 6.56 4.67 -28.11
CA LEU A 172 7.08 5.45 -26.98
C LEU A 172 6.39 6.80 -26.81
N GLU A 173 6.08 7.48 -27.92
CA GLU A 173 5.33 8.75 -27.88
C GLU A 173 3.91 8.55 -27.35
N THR A 174 3.21 7.51 -27.85
CA THR A 174 1.90 7.11 -27.35
C THR A 174 1.92 6.83 -25.85
N LEU A 175 2.89 6.04 -25.37
CA LEU A 175 3.05 5.74 -23.94
C LEU A 175 3.32 6.99 -23.10
N ARG A 176 4.12 7.95 -23.62
CA ARG A 176 4.37 9.23 -22.95
C ARG A 176 3.10 10.07 -22.81
N VAL A 177 2.23 10.08 -23.83
CA VAL A 177 0.97 10.83 -23.81
C VAL A 177 -0.02 10.25 -22.79
N ILE A 178 -0.15 8.93 -22.73
CA ILE A 178 -1.06 8.24 -21.80
C ILE A 178 -0.59 8.38 -20.34
N GLY A 179 0.72 8.53 -20.14
CA GLY A 179 1.32 8.71 -18.81
C GLY A 179 1.11 7.48 -17.94
N GLY A 180 0.71 7.68 -16.67
CA GLY A 180 0.49 6.58 -15.74
C GLY A 180 -0.57 5.56 -16.19
N ASN A 181 -1.53 5.97 -17.03
CA ASN A 181 -2.64 5.07 -17.42
C ASN A 181 -2.17 3.87 -18.25
N ILE A 182 -0.90 3.82 -18.67
CA ILE A 182 -0.27 2.65 -19.28
C ILE A 182 -0.36 1.41 -18.38
N PHE A 183 -0.40 1.58 -17.05
CA PHE A 183 -0.51 0.47 -16.10
C PHE A 183 -1.89 -0.20 -16.10
N LEU A 184 -2.88 0.39 -16.78
CA LEU A 184 -4.24 -0.15 -16.91
C LEU A 184 -4.46 -0.90 -18.23
N LEU A 185 -3.53 -0.78 -19.18
CA LEU A 185 -3.64 -1.40 -20.50
C LEU A 185 -3.32 -2.89 -20.42
N LYS A 186 -4.18 -3.70 -21.03
CA LYS A 186 -3.92 -5.14 -21.17
C LYS A 186 -2.73 -5.41 -22.07
N GLY A 187 -1.99 -6.47 -21.77
CA GLY A 187 -0.85 -6.95 -22.57
C GLY A 187 0.50 -6.28 -22.26
N LEU A 188 0.53 -5.30 -21.35
CA LEU A 188 1.78 -4.73 -20.83
C LEU A 188 2.05 -5.26 -19.42
N GLU A 189 3.12 -6.05 -19.28
CA GLU A 189 3.57 -6.55 -17.98
C GLU A 189 4.74 -5.72 -17.45
N PHE A 190 4.63 -5.28 -16.19
CA PHE A 190 5.67 -4.52 -15.51
C PHE A 190 6.22 -5.31 -14.33
N ALA A 191 7.53 -5.53 -14.28
CA ALA A 191 8.17 -6.32 -13.21
C ALA A 191 7.87 -5.76 -11.81
N ILE A 192 7.94 -4.43 -11.67
CA ILE A 192 7.65 -3.75 -10.40
C ILE A 192 6.18 -3.93 -9.97
N ALA A 193 5.24 -4.04 -10.91
CA ALA A 193 3.83 -4.27 -10.59
C ALA A 193 3.63 -5.64 -9.91
N LYS A 194 4.36 -6.67 -10.36
CA LYS A 194 4.34 -8.02 -9.75
C LYS A 194 4.93 -8.02 -8.33
N GLU A 195 5.96 -7.20 -8.09
CA GLU A 195 6.54 -7.03 -6.75
C GLU A 195 5.58 -6.34 -5.78
N ILE A 196 4.86 -5.31 -6.25
CA ILE A 196 3.79 -4.69 -5.47
C ILE A 196 2.72 -5.72 -5.14
N ASP A 197 2.20 -6.46 -6.12
CA ASP A 197 1.16 -7.48 -5.92
C ASP A 197 1.54 -8.49 -4.83
N LYS A 198 2.80 -8.94 -4.83
CA LYS A 198 3.32 -9.86 -3.81
C LYS A 198 3.27 -9.28 -2.41
N GLU A 199 3.63 -8.01 -2.23
CA GLU A 199 3.59 -7.36 -0.92
C GLU A 199 2.16 -7.03 -0.48
N ILE A 200 1.29 -6.61 -1.41
CA ILE A 200 -0.14 -6.40 -1.18
C ILE A 200 -0.81 -7.69 -0.70
N PHE A 201 -0.57 -8.80 -1.40
CA PHE A 201 -1.16 -10.09 -1.05
C PHE A 201 -0.75 -10.57 0.34
N LYS A 202 0.47 -10.25 0.79
CA LYS A 202 0.89 -10.52 2.17
C LYS A 202 0.10 -9.69 3.18
N GLN A 203 -0.20 -8.42 2.87
CA GLN A 203 -1.01 -7.58 3.76
C GLN A 203 -2.45 -8.08 3.88
N LEU A 204 -3.08 -8.40 2.75
CA LEU A 204 -4.44 -8.96 2.74
C LEU A 204 -4.52 -10.27 3.54
N LYS A 205 -3.51 -11.14 3.43
CA LYS A 205 -3.43 -12.35 4.26
C LYS A 205 -3.30 -12.05 5.76
N LYS A 206 -2.56 -11.02 6.14
CA LYS A 206 -2.42 -10.64 7.55
C LYS A 206 -3.74 -10.14 8.13
N GLU A 207 -4.49 -9.30 7.42
CA GLU A 207 -5.81 -8.83 7.89
C GLU A 207 -6.79 -9.98 8.15
N ILE A 208 -6.76 -11.03 7.31
CA ILE A 208 -7.58 -12.23 7.51
C ILE A 208 -7.17 -13.00 8.79
N VAL A 209 -5.87 -13.09 9.07
CA VAL A 209 -5.31 -13.86 10.19
C VAL A 209 -5.41 -13.12 11.54
N VAL A 210 -5.45 -11.79 11.56
CA VAL A 210 -5.56 -10.99 12.82
C VAL A 210 -6.90 -11.18 13.55
N SER A 211 -7.87 -11.88 12.97
CA SER A 211 -9.05 -12.39 13.68
C SER A 211 -8.76 -13.53 14.68
N GLY A 212 -7.53 -14.05 14.71
CA GLY A 212 -7.08 -15.08 15.65
C GLY A 212 -5.56 -15.11 15.79
N GLY A 213 -5.01 -14.28 16.69
CA GLY A 213 -3.66 -14.44 17.20
C GLY A 213 -2.62 -13.41 16.72
N CYS A 214 -1.70 -13.13 17.64
CA CYS A 214 -0.69 -12.08 17.64
C CYS A 214 0.14 -12.01 16.35
N GLY A 215 -0.18 -11.04 15.47
CA GLY A 215 0.55 -10.78 14.23
C GLY A 215 1.61 -9.70 14.40
N SER A 216 2.85 -10.10 14.67
CA SER A 216 4.03 -9.23 14.57
C SER A 216 4.17 -8.63 13.17
N GLY A 217 4.44 -7.32 13.12
CA GLY A 217 5.21 -6.73 12.02
C GLY A 217 4.42 -5.98 10.96
N CYS A 218 3.62 -4.99 11.36
CA CYS A 218 3.54 -3.72 10.65
C CYS A 218 3.69 -2.62 11.72
N TRP A 219 4.63 -1.70 11.53
CA TRP A 219 5.05 -0.75 12.55
C TRP A 219 3.84 0.10 12.99
N SER A 220 3.43 -0.09 14.24
CA SER A 220 2.39 0.69 14.91
C SER A 220 2.97 2.06 15.21
N GLY A 221 2.67 3.05 14.37
CA GLY A 221 2.92 4.46 14.67
C GLY A 221 4.39 4.90 14.68
N TYR A 222 4.63 6.16 14.30
CA TYR A 222 5.94 6.80 14.38
C TYR A 222 6.42 7.06 15.82
N ASN A 223 5.63 6.69 16.84
CA ASN A 223 5.94 6.88 18.26
C ASN A 223 6.64 5.67 18.90
N ASP A 224 6.71 4.50 18.24
CA ASP A 224 7.38 3.29 18.77
C ASP A 224 8.85 3.16 18.35
N TYR A 225 9.50 4.26 17.99
CA TYR A 225 10.87 4.24 17.43
C TYR A 225 11.96 3.82 18.44
N SER A 226 11.65 3.66 19.73
CA SER A 226 12.64 3.34 20.77
C SER A 226 12.72 1.87 21.19
N ASP A 227 11.65 1.08 21.10
CA ASP A 227 11.58 -0.14 21.93
C ASP A 227 11.85 -1.45 21.17
N SER A 228 12.03 -1.39 19.85
CA SER A 228 12.21 -2.59 19.01
C SER A 228 13.67 -2.99 18.75
N PHE A 229 14.66 -2.31 19.34
CA PHE A 229 16.08 -2.63 19.15
C PHE A 229 16.70 -3.51 20.25
N ASP A 230 16.01 -3.76 21.37
CA ASP A 230 16.61 -4.47 22.53
C ASP A 230 16.25 -5.95 22.67
N SER A 231 15.40 -6.51 21.81
CA SER A 231 15.05 -7.95 21.89
C SER A 231 15.78 -8.79 20.83
N SER A 232 17.11 -8.77 20.84
CA SER A 232 17.90 -9.85 20.24
C SER A 232 19.19 -10.08 21.03
N GLY A 233 19.01 -10.55 22.27
CA GLY A 233 20.11 -11.03 23.10
C GLY A 233 19.66 -12.21 23.94
N SER A 234 20.36 -13.33 23.77
CA SER A 234 20.45 -14.48 24.70
C SER A 234 19.63 -15.73 24.32
N SER A 235 20.31 -16.65 23.62
CA SER A 235 20.59 -18.04 24.05
C SER A 235 19.49 -18.88 24.71
N GLY A 236 19.29 -20.09 24.19
CA GLY A 236 18.92 -21.23 25.04
C GLY A 236 18.05 -22.29 24.38
N SER A 237 18.68 -23.42 24.07
CA SER A 237 18.16 -24.75 23.77
C SER A 237 16.91 -25.19 24.55
N GLY A 238 16.09 -26.04 23.93
CA GLY A 238 15.24 -27.02 24.64
C GLY A 238 13.79 -27.07 24.17
N GLY A 239 13.40 -28.21 23.59
CA GLY A 239 12.00 -28.53 23.29
C GLY A 239 11.14 -28.62 24.55
N GLY A 240 9.84 -28.45 24.37
CA GLY A 240 8.86 -28.54 25.45
C GLY A 240 7.47 -28.28 24.91
N ASP A 241 6.79 -29.35 24.55
CA ASP A 241 5.37 -29.38 24.22
C ASP A 241 4.57 -28.95 25.45
N GLY A 242 3.69 -27.95 25.31
CA GLY A 242 2.86 -27.44 26.40
C GLY A 242 1.52 -26.98 25.86
N GLY A 243 0.57 -27.91 25.79
CA GLY A 243 -0.80 -27.67 25.35
C GLY A 243 -1.53 -26.72 26.31
N CYS A 244 -2.22 -25.73 25.75
CA CYS A 244 -3.19 -24.92 26.48
C CYS A 244 -4.58 -25.55 26.29
N SER A 245 -4.94 -26.46 27.19
CA SER A 245 -6.32 -26.88 27.40
C SER A 245 -7.07 -25.75 28.10
N GLY A 246 -8.29 -25.49 27.63
CA GLY A 246 -9.12 -24.37 28.07
C GLY A 246 -9.69 -24.52 29.49
N GLY A 247 -10.35 -23.45 29.92
CA GLY A 247 -11.11 -23.44 31.16
C GLY A 247 -11.51 -22.03 31.56
N SER A 248 -12.64 -21.59 31.04
CA SER A 248 -13.48 -20.51 31.56
C SER A 248 -13.73 -20.62 33.06
N GLY A 249 -13.72 -19.50 33.78
CA GLY A 249 -14.10 -19.45 35.20
C GLY A 249 -14.13 -18.03 35.76
N CYS A 250 -15.31 -17.64 36.21
CA CYS A 250 -15.73 -16.33 36.70
C CYS A 250 -15.43 -16.11 38.20
N SER A 251 -15.37 -14.83 38.59
CA SER A 251 -15.79 -14.23 39.88
C SER A 251 -15.27 -14.77 41.23
N GLY A 252 -14.89 -13.85 42.13
CA GLY A 252 -15.06 -14.06 43.58
C GLY A 252 -13.98 -13.48 44.47
N ASP A 253 -14.38 -12.51 45.29
CA ASP A 253 -13.62 -11.92 46.40
C ASP A 253 -13.37 -12.90 47.57
N SER A 254 -12.56 -12.48 48.55
CA SER A 254 -12.14 -13.13 49.82
C SER A 254 -10.96 -14.11 49.68
N GLY A 255 -9.97 -14.19 50.56
CA GLY A 255 -9.70 -13.64 51.89
C GLY A 255 -8.71 -14.61 52.57
N CYS A 256 -7.85 -14.06 53.44
CA CYS A 256 -7.09 -14.75 54.50
C CYS A 256 -5.76 -15.50 54.22
N SER A 257 -4.78 -15.08 55.03
CA SER A 257 -3.81 -15.86 55.83
C SER A 257 -2.67 -16.65 55.16
N GLY A 258 -1.47 -16.05 55.20
CA GLY A 258 -0.39 -16.42 56.13
C GLY A 258 0.22 -17.83 56.06
N CYS A 259 1.52 -17.90 55.75
CA CYS A 259 2.60 -18.67 56.41
C CYS A 259 3.89 -18.51 55.56
N SER A 260 4.96 -17.87 56.06
CA SER A 260 6.08 -18.48 56.82
C SER A 260 7.25 -18.94 55.94
N GLY A 261 8.39 -18.25 56.04
CA GLY A 261 9.67 -18.90 56.34
C GLY A 261 10.70 -19.15 55.24
N CYS A 262 11.91 -18.63 55.50
CA CYS A 262 13.26 -19.08 55.08
C CYS A 262 13.62 -18.89 53.59
N GLY A 263 14.80 -18.40 53.18
CA GLY A 263 16.09 -18.04 53.79
C GLY A 263 17.01 -17.79 52.56
N GLY A 264 17.72 -16.67 52.48
CA GLY A 264 19.14 -16.62 52.79
C GLY A 264 20.00 -17.53 51.90
N CYS A 265 20.73 -16.94 50.94
CA CYS A 265 22.16 -17.18 50.67
C CYS A 265 22.62 -16.31 49.49
N GLY A 266 23.58 -15.42 49.77
CA GLY A 266 24.44 -14.82 48.75
C GLY A 266 25.65 -15.72 48.47
N GLY A 267 26.45 -15.31 47.48
CA GLY A 267 27.73 -15.90 47.16
C GLY A 267 28.29 -15.29 45.87
N ASP A 268 29.24 -14.37 46.07
CA ASP A 268 30.32 -13.85 45.21
C ASP A 268 30.10 -13.60 43.71
#